data_AF-A0A443KE33-F1
#
_entry.id   AF-A0A443KE33-F1
#
_cell.length_a   1.000
_cell.length_b   1.000
_cell.length_c   1.000
_cell.angle_alpha   90.00
_cell.angle_beta   90.00
_cell.angle_gamma   90.00
#
_symmetry.space_group_name_H-M   'P 1'
#
loop_
_entity.id
_entity.type
_entity.pdbx_description
1 polymer ?
#
loop_
_entity_poly.entity_id
_entity_poly.type
_entity_poly.pdbx_seq_one_letter_code
_entity_poly.pdbx_strand_id
1 'polypeptide(L)'
;MKLEPELRDSFMAATAAADRPASQVVRELMRDYIERQRQAQEYRAYLDRKVEVARAQRDAGQYVTNADVEAQAIARREVLLRQAKEAGL
;
A
#
# COMPACT_ATOMS: atom_id res chain seq x y z
N MET A 1 29.13 5.45 -5.95
CA MET A 1 28.32 6.27 -5.03
C MET A 1 29.27 7.01 -4.11
N LYS A 2 29.15 8.34 -3.99
CA LYS A 2 29.95 9.14 -3.06
C LYS A 2 29.07 9.43 -1.84
N LEU A 3 29.51 9.03 -0.65
CA LEU A 3 28.85 9.38 0.60
C LEU A 3 29.58 10.57 1.20
N GLU A 4 28.83 11.54 1.70
CA GLU A 4 29.40 12.65 2.46
C GLU A 4 30.13 12.10 3.70
N PRO A 5 31.33 12.58 4.02
CA PRO A 5 32.12 12.06 5.15
C PRO A 5 31.34 12.07 6.46
N GLU A 6 30.62 13.15 6.78
CA GLU A 6 29.85 13.26 8.03
C GLU A 6 28.74 12.19 8.11
N LEU A 7 28.08 11.91 6.97
CA LEU A 7 27.04 10.89 6.90
C LEU A 7 27.61 9.48 7.04
N ARG A 8 28.80 9.23 6.48
CA ARG A 8 29.51 7.97 6.67
C ARG A 8 29.84 7.74 8.14
N ASP A 9 30.41 8.73 8.80
CA ASP A 9 30.87 8.60 10.19
C ASP A 9 29.67 8.40 11.12
N SER A 10 28.60 9.16 10.92
CA SER A 10 27.33 8.99 11.65
C SER A 10 26.73 7.60 11.46
N PHE A 11 26.73 7.09 10.23
CA PHE A 11 26.24 5.75 9.93
C PHE A 11 27.08 4.67 10.62
N MET A 12 28.42 4.77 10.56
CA MET A 12 29.32 3.83 11.22
C MET A 12 29.10 3.84 12.74
N ALA A 13 29.01 5.02 13.37
CA ALA A 13 28.74 5.14 14.79
C ALA A 13 27.40 4.50 15.20
N ALA A 14 26.33 4.74 14.42
CA ALA A 14 25.02 4.15 14.67
C ALA A 14 25.04 2.61 14.53
N THR A 15 25.72 2.08 13.51
CA THR A 15 25.82 0.63 13.31
C THR A 15 26.67 -0.04 14.40
N ALA A 16 27.73 0.63 14.88
CA ALA A 16 28.55 0.15 15.98
C ALA A 16 27.79 0.16 17.32
N ALA A 17 27.04 1.23 17.61
CA ALA A 17 26.20 1.32 18.81
C ALA A 17 25.10 0.25 18.85
N ALA A 18 24.62 -0.18 17.68
CA ALA A 18 23.65 -1.26 17.54
C ALA A 18 24.29 -2.66 17.50
N ASP A 19 25.62 -2.77 17.52
CA ASP A 19 26.38 -4.01 17.30
C ASP A 19 26.00 -4.76 16.00
N ARG A 20 25.80 -3.99 14.92
CA ARG A 20 25.41 -4.51 13.61
C ARG A 20 26.47 -4.25 12.56
N PRO A 21 26.80 -5.22 11.69
CA PRO A 21 27.70 -4.96 10.57
C PRO A 21 27.14 -3.91 9.62
N ALA A 22 27.88 -2.82 9.38
CA ALA A 22 27.46 -1.73 8.50
C ALA A 22 27.05 -2.22 7.09
N SER A 23 27.78 -3.20 6.54
CA SER A 23 27.46 -3.78 5.22
C SER A 23 26.14 -4.55 5.20
N GLN A 24 25.73 -5.14 6.33
CA GLN A 24 24.44 -5.79 6.44
C GLN A 24 23.31 -4.75 6.41
N VAL A 25 23.45 -3.68 7.19
CA VAL A 25 22.45 -2.60 7.24
C VAL A 25 22.28 -1.93 5.88
N VAL A 26 23.38 -1.66 5.17
CA VAL A 26 23.30 -1.12 3.80
C VAL A 26 22.52 -2.05 2.86
N ARG A 27 22.78 -3.36 2.92
CA ARG A 27 22.06 -4.33 2.06
C ARG A 27 20.56 -4.39 2.36
N GLU A 28 20.18 -4.28 3.63
CA GLU A 28 18.77 -4.21 4.03
C GLU A 28 18.12 -2.92 3.53
N LEU A 29 18.76 -1.76 3.77
CA LEU A 29 18.27 -0.47 3.29
C LEU A 29 18.12 -0.43 1.76
N MET A 30 19.05 -1.04 1.02
CA MET A 30 18.96 -1.14 -0.43
C MET A 30 17.77 -2.00 -0.88
N ARG A 31 17.56 -3.16 -0.24
CA ARG A 31 16.40 -4.02 -0.55
C ARG A 31 15.09 -3.31 -0.25
N ASP A 32 14.98 -2.69 0.92
CA ASP A 32 13.79 -1.95 1.32
C ASP A 32 13.51 -0.78 0.37
N TYR A 33 14.55 -0.06 -0.05
CA TYR A 33 14.42 1.02 -1.03
C TYR A 33 13.89 0.49 -2.37
N ILE A 34 14.51 -0.57 -2.90
CA ILE A 34 14.09 -1.18 -4.18
C ILE A 34 12.64 -1.65 -4.09
N GLU A 35 12.28 -2.32 -3.01
CA GLU A 35 10.92 -2.85 -2.80
C GLU A 35 9.90 -1.71 -2.70
N ARG A 36 10.19 -0.65 -1.93
CA ARG A 36 9.32 0.54 -1.87
C ARG A 36 9.15 1.19 -3.23
N GLN A 37 10.22 1.30 -4.03
CA GLN A 37 10.14 1.86 -5.37
C GLN A 37 9.28 0.98 -6.28
N ARG A 38 9.46 -0.34 -6.23
CA ARG A 38 8.66 -1.30 -6.99
C ARG A 38 7.17 -1.17 -6.63
N GLN A 39 6.84 -1.20 -5.34
CA GLN A 39 5.47 -1.05 -4.86
C GLN A 39 4.83 0.28 -5.29
N ALA A 40 5.59 1.38 -5.24
CA ALA A 40 5.10 2.68 -5.69
C ALA A 40 4.77 2.69 -7.20
N GLN A 41 5.61 2.05 -8.02
CA GLN A 41 5.35 1.92 -9.46
C GLN A 41 4.14 1.01 -9.75
N GLU A 42 4.06 -0.13 -9.07
CA GLU A 42 2.92 -1.05 -9.18
C GLU A 42 1.61 -0.38 -8.75
N TYR A 43 1.63 0.34 -7.62
CA TYR A 43 0.47 1.09 -7.14
C TYR A 43 0.05 2.18 -8.13
N ARG A 44 1.02 2.89 -8.72
CA ARG A 44 0.72 3.91 -9.74
C ARG A 44 0.07 3.28 -10.98
N ALA A 45 0.62 2.19 -11.49
CA ALA A 45 0.04 1.48 -12.64
C ALA A 45 -1.39 0.97 -12.35
N TYR A 46 -1.61 0.45 -11.14
CA TYR A 46 -2.94 0.07 -10.68
C TYR A 46 -3.90 1.27 -10.63
N LEU A 47 -3.45 2.40 -10.07
CA LEU A 47 -4.28 3.59 -9.91
C LEU A 47 -4.65 4.20 -11.26
N ASP A 48 -3.69 4.30 -12.18
CA ASP A 48 -3.92 4.82 -13.53
C ASP A 48 -4.99 3.98 -14.24
N ARG A 49 -4.85 2.64 -14.23
CA ARG A 49 -5.85 1.72 -14.80
C ARG A 49 -7.21 1.85 -14.11
N LYS A 50 -7.26 1.95 -12.77
CA LYS A 50 -8.51 2.11 -12.02
C LYS A 50 -9.24 3.39 -12.42
N VAL A 51 -8.52 4.49 -12.59
CA VAL A 51 -9.08 5.79 -12.98
C VAL A 51 -9.60 5.74 -14.42
N GLU A 52 -8.85 5.14 -15.35
CA GLU A 52 -9.30 4.94 -16.73
C GLU A 52 -10.62 4.17 -16.79
N VAL A 53 -10.70 3.04 -16.09
CA VAL A 53 -11.94 2.23 -16.02
C VAL A 53 -13.08 3.04 -15.40
N ALA A 54 -12.85 3.73 -14.29
CA ALA A 54 -13.89 4.52 -13.62
C ALA A 54 -14.43 5.66 -14.51
N ARG A 55 -13.54 6.31 -15.28
CA ARG A 55 -13.94 7.34 -16.24
C ARG A 55 -14.80 6.76 -17.37
N ALA A 56 -14.38 5.63 -17.94
CA ALA A 56 -15.17 4.93 -18.96
C ALA A 56 -16.55 4.50 -18.45
N GLN A 57 -16.62 3.97 -17.22
CA GLN A 57 -17.89 3.62 -16.58
C GLN A 57 -18.81 4.83 -16.41
N ARG A 58 -18.27 5.94 -15.88
CA ARG A 58 -19.01 7.19 -15.73
C ARG A 58 -19.56 7.68 -17.07
N ASP A 59 -18.72 7.71 -18.10
CA ASP A 59 -19.10 8.19 -19.44
C ASP A 59 -20.13 7.27 -20.10
N ALA A 60 -20.12 5.98 -19.77
CA ALA A 60 -21.14 5.01 -20.16
C ALA A 60 -22.41 5.04 -19.28
N GLY A 61 -22.52 5.96 -18.32
CA GLY A 61 -23.66 6.07 -17.40
C GLY A 61 -23.71 4.97 -16.33
N GLN A 62 -22.63 4.21 -16.14
CA GLN A 62 -22.52 3.13 -15.15
C GLN A 62 -22.16 3.69 -13.77
N TYR A 63 -23.01 4.57 -13.25
CA TYR A 63 -22.92 5.09 -11.90
C TYR A 63 -24.27 4.93 -11.18
N VAL A 64 -24.21 4.95 -9.85
CA VAL A 64 -25.40 4.88 -8.99
C VAL A 64 -25.38 6.05 -8.03
N THR A 65 -26.54 6.41 -7.50
CA THR A 65 -26.61 7.49 -6.51
C THR A 65 -26.03 7.03 -5.18
N ASN A 66 -25.62 7.99 -4.33
CA ASN A 66 -25.16 7.66 -3.00
C ASN A 66 -26.24 6.92 -2.18
N ALA A 67 -27.50 7.30 -2.34
CA ALA A 67 -28.61 6.64 -1.65
C ALA A 67 -28.74 5.15 -2.05
N ASP A 68 -28.57 4.84 -3.34
CA ASP A 68 -28.61 3.45 -3.82
C ASP A 68 -27.40 2.64 -3.30
N VAL A 69 -26.22 3.26 -3.20
CA VAL A 69 -25.02 2.64 -2.61
C VAL A 69 -25.27 2.28 -1.15
N GLU A 70 -25.80 3.23 -0.35
CA GLU A 70 -26.09 3.01 1.07
C GLU A 70 -27.13 1.90 1.27
N ALA A 71 -28.22 1.92 0.49
CA ALA A 71 -29.24 0.89 0.54
C ALA A 71 -28.66 -0.51 0.22
N GLN A 72 -27.83 -0.61 -0.81
CA GLN A 72 -27.15 -1.87 -1.15
C GLN A 72 -26.15 -2.32 -0.08
N ALA A 73 -25.40 -1.39 0.52
CA ALA A 73 -24.45 -1.70 1.57
C ALA A 73 -25.13 -2.22 2.84
N ILE A 74 -26.25 -1.60 3.25
CA ILE A 74 -27.10 -2.06 4.35
C ILE A 74 -27.62 -3.48 4.06
N ALA A 75 -28.20 -3.71 2.89
CA ALA A 75 -28.73 -5.02 2.51
C ALA A 75 -27.63 -6.10 2.52
N ARG A 76 -26.43 -5.81 2.00
CA ARG A 76 -25.29 -6.73 2.04
C ARG A 76 -24.84 -7.00 3.48
N ARG A 77 -24.79 -5.98 4.33
CA ARG A 77 -24.44 -6.13 5.74
C ARG A 77 -25.41 -7.04 6.47
N GLU A 78 -26.71 -6.90 6.24
CA GLU A 78 -27.73 -7.77 6.85
C GLU A 78 -27.59 -9.24 6.43
N VAL A 79 -27.25 -9.49 5.16
CA VAL A 79 -26.94 -10.84 4.67
C VAL A 79 -25.71 -11.39 5.39
N LEU A 80 -24.63 -10.62 5.44
CA LEU A 80 -23.38 -11.05 6.10
C LEU A 80 -23.58 -11.32 7.59
N LEU A 81 -24.38 -10.51 8.30
CA LEU A 81 -24.69 -10.70 9.71
C LEU A 81 -25.52 -11.97 9.94
N ARG A 82 -26.49 -12.27 9.06
CA ARG A 82 -27.23 -13.53 9.13
C ARG A 82 -26.30 -14.73 8.93
N GLN A 83 -25.42 -14.68 7.94
CA GLN A 83 -24.45 -15.73 7.68
C GLN A 83 -23.47 -15.94 8.83
N ALA A 84 -22.97 -14.85 9.45
CA ALA A 84 -22.11 -14.94 10.62
C ALA A 84 -22.81 -15.64 11.79
N LYS A 85 -24.07 -15.25 12.07
CA LYS A 85 -24.88 -15.88 13.11
C LYS A 85 -25.14 -17.36 12.84
N GLU A 86 -25.42 -17.73 11.59
CA GLU A 86 -25.58 -19.13 11.17
C GLU A 86 -24.28 -19.92 11.30
N ALA A 87 -23.13 -19.28 11.10
CA ALA A 87 -21.81 -19.85 11.31
C ALA A 87 -21.34 -19.88 12.78
N GLY A 88 -22.14 -19.36 13.72
CA GLY A 88 -21.82 -19.33 15.14
C GLY A 88 -20.74 -18.32 15.54
N LEU A 89 -20.53 -17.29 14.71
CA LEU A 89 -19.70 -16.11 15.00
C LEU A 89 -20.55 -14.97 15.56
#